data_AF-A0A0B7FP63-F1
#
_entry.id   AF-A0A0B7FP63-F1
#
_cell.length_a   1.000
_cell.length_b   1.000
_cell.length_c   1.000
_cell.angle_alpha   90.00
_cell.angle_beta   90.00
_cell.angle_gamma   90.00
#
_symmetry.space_group_name_H-M   'P 1'
#
loop_
_entity.id
_entity.type
_entity.pdbx_description
1 polymer ?
#
loop_
_entity_poly.entity_id
_entity_poly.type
_entity_poly.pdbx_seq_one_letter_code
_entity_poly.pdbx_strand_id
1 'polypeptide(L)'
;MLESFYASQLVVMTGYAFFAMLLENYIAKRHTPKVEENDPIAGRRPTAASEQAARALSYKYLVVYGVVMAADWLQGPYVYSLYKDQYGYSERMVAILFVTGFLSAGLAAPTVGVWADNYGRKRICMGFCVSYAISCFCTFVNWLPVNLAGRVFGGVSTSILFSCFDSWLVSAAQTANVSSQDLSSIFSSATLINGMVAAGMGIFSNGLVAKTQTFASPFVASALCLVVAWFLIASMWSENHGSRTEGAATDLLQIGRLKEAWGIVRQDSSMVVLGLVQTCFEGSMYLFVFLWVPSMQEAAGAADLPLGIIFSAYMVSMMLGSLLYKCLVAYGSGGESTLVLHAKLSSLTLLTAAFALAVSNLASDSHWRFWAFCLFEACVGMYYPIQGMLRGTMIQTTTEPL
;
A
#
# COMPACT_ATOMS: atom_id res chain seq x y z
N MET A 1 22.11 8.94 21.48
CA MET A 1 22.03 7.50 21.83
C MET A 1 20.84 6.83 21.15
N LEU A 2 19.62 7.39 21.23
CA LEU A 2 18.43 6.84 20.57
C LEU A 2 18.56 6.72 19.05
N GLU A 3 19.07 7.75 18.36
CA GLU A 3 19.26 7.67 16.91
C GLU A 3 20.22 6.55 16.49
N SER A 4 21.31 6.36 17.24
CA SER A 4 22.25 5.26 17.01
C SER A 4 21.60 3.90 17.22
N PHE A 5 20.70 3.77 18.20
CA PHE A 5 19.95 2.54 18.42
C PHE A 5 19.06 2.23 17.21
N TYR A 6 18.15 3.14 16.83
CA TYR A 6 17.22 2.91 15.73
C TYR A 6 17.93 2.71 14.38
N ALA A 7 19.00 3.46 14.12
CA ALA A 7 19.80 3.26 12.91
C ALA A 7 20.48 1.88 12.90
N SER A 8 21.05 1.43 14.03
CA SER A 8 21.65 0.10 14.11
C SER A 8 20.62 -1.02 13.92
N GLN A 9 19.43 -0.89 14.52
CA GLN A 9 18.35 -1.85 14.33
C GLN A 9 17.87 -1.89 12.88
N LEU A 10 17.71 -0.72 12.24
CA LEU A 10 17.33 -0.65 10.82
C LEU A 10 18.35 -1.36 9.93
N VAL A 11 19.66 -1.18 10.17
CA VAL A 11 20.70 -1.87 9.41
C VAL A 11 20.60 -3.39 9.59
N VAL A 12 20.43 -3.86 10.82
CA VAL A 12 20.28 -5.30 11.12
C VAL A 12 19.03 -5.87 10.44
N MET A 13 17.89 -5.19 10.57
CA MET A 13 16.63 -5.60 9.95
C MET A 13 16.73 -5.62 8.42
N THR A 14 17.39 -4.64 7.82
CA THR A 14 17.61 -4.57 6.37
C THR A 14 18.51 -5.72 5.90
N GLY A 15 19.56 -6.04 6.67
CA GLY A 15 20.42 -7.20 6.41
C GLY A 15 19.63 -8.51 6.47
N TYR A 16 18.77 -8.67 7.47
CA TYR A 16 17.88 -9.84 7.58
C TYR A 16 16.87 -9.89 6.44
N ALA A 17 16.27 -8.77 6.05
CA ALA A 17 15.35 -8.69 4.90
C ALA A 17 16.04 -9.08 3.60
N PHE A 18 17.27 -8.62 3.38
CA PHE A 18 18.06 -9.02 2.23
C PHE A 18 18.33 -10.54 2.22
N PHE A 19 18.73 -11.10 3.37
CA PHE A 19 18.92 -12.54 3.50
C PHE A 19 17.62 -13.32 3.28
N ALA A 20 16.50 -12.87 3.85
CA ALA A 20 15.18 -13.49 3.69
C ALA A 20 14.72 -13.47 2.21
N MET A 21 14.99 -12.38 1.48
CA MET A 21 14.73 -12.30 0.03
C MET A 21 15.57 -13.30 -0.75
N LEU A 22 16.86 -13.47 -0.41
CA LEU A 22 17.69 -14.48 -1.06
C LEU A 22 17.22 -15.91 -0.77
N LEU A 23 16.81 -16.17 0.47
CA LEU A 23 16.26 -17.46 0.89
C LEU A 23 14.92 -17.75 0.21
N GLU A 24 14.01 -16.79 0.13
CA GLU A 24 12.74 -16.94 -0.58
C GLU A 24 12.99 -17.24 -2.06
N ASN A 25 13.89 -16.51 -2.73
CA ASN A 25 14.26 -16.77 -4.11
C ASN A 25 14.84 -18.18 -4.30
N TYR A 26 15.58 -18.69 -3.32
CA TYR A 26 16.13 -20.05 -3.34
C TYR A 26 15.04 -21.12 -3.16
N ILE A 27 14.13 -20.91 -2.21
CA ILE A 27 13.00 -21.81 -1.93
C ILE A 27 12.04 -21.83 -3.13
N ALA A 28 11.69 -20.66 -3.67
CA ALA A 28 10.82 -20.52 -4.83
C ALA A 28 11.36 -21.32 -6.02
N LYS A 29 12.67 -21.23 -6.32
CA LYS A 29 13.31 -22.02 -7.39
C LYS A 29 13.22 -23.53 -7.16
N ARG A 30 13.27 -24.00 -5.92
CA ARG A 30 13.16 -25.44 -5.58
C ARG A 30 11.73 -25.96 -5.56
N HIS A 31 10.78 -25.13 -5.13
CA HIS A 31 9.38 -25.50 -4.96
C HIS A 31 8.47 -25.08 -6.12
N THR A 32 9.00 -24.46 -7.20
CA THR A 32 8.23 -24.31 -8.44
C THR A 32 7.73 -25.69 -8.86
N PRO A 33 6.41 -25.96 -8.83
CA PRO A 33 5.90 -27.18 -9.43
C PRO A 33 6.33 -27.15 -10.89
N LYS A 34 6.89 -28.27 -11.39
CA LYS A 34 6.97 -28.49 -12.84
C LYS A 34 5.54 -28.35 -13.33
N VAL A 35 5.25 -27.25 -14.03
CA VAL A 35 3.95 -27.06 -14.67
C VAL A 35 3.71 -28.30 -15.51
N GLU A 36 2.72 -29.11 -15.13
CA GLU A 36 2.28 -30.21 -15.96
C GLU A 36 1.82 -29.62 -17.29
N GLU A 37 2.36 -30.21 -18.35
CA GLU A 37 2.28 -29.85 -19.76
C GLU A 37 0.87 -30.07 -20.34
N ASN A 38 -0.18 -29.68 -19.62
CA ASN A 38 -1.59 -29.96 -19.96
C ASN A 38 -2.48 -28.71 -20.04
N ASP A 39 -1.92 -27.50 -19.93
CA ASP A 39 -2.63 -26.29 -20.35
C ASP A 39 -2.39 -26.06 -21.86
N PRO A 40 -3.41 -26.17 -22.73
CA PRO A 40 -3.27 -26.00 -24.18
C PRO A 40 -2.78 -24.60 -24.59
N ILE A 41 -2.72 -23.64 -23.65
CA ILE A 41 -2.14 -22.30 -23.86
C ILE A 41 -0.67 -22.24 -23.37
N ALA A 42 -0.26 -23.06 -22.40
CA ALA A 42 1.09 -23.07 -21.83
C ALA A 42 2.16 -23.73 -22.72
N GLY A 43 1.76 -24.44 -23.78
CA GLY A 43 2.66 -25.06 -24.75
C GLY A 43 3.31 -24.09 -25.76
N ARG A 44 2.89 -22.81 -25.80
CA ARG A 44 3.58 -21.80 -26.61
C ARG A 44 4.79 -21.28 -25.84
N ARG A 45 6.00 -21.68 -26.26
CA ARG A 45 7.22 -20.95 -25.87
C ARG A 45 6.97 -19.45 -26.07
N PRO A 46 7.25 -18.61 -25.06
CA PRO A 46 7.19 -17.17 -25.23
C PRO A 46 7.98 -16.78 -26.47
N THR A 47 7.34 -16.06 -27.38
CA THR A 47 8.09 -15.51 -28.53
C THR A 47 9.06 -14.46 -27.98
N ALA A 48 10.24 -14.32 -28.60
CA ALA A 48 11.18 -13.27 -28.20
C ALA A 48 10.53 -11.86 -28.16
N ALA A 49 9.52 -11.64 -29.01
CA ALA A 49 8.70 -10.43 -29.04
C ALA A 49 7.81 -10.26 -27.79
N SER A 50 7.19 -11.32 -27.26
CA SER A 50 6.36 -11.24 -26.05
C SER A 50 7.19 -11.01 -24.80
N GLU A 51 8.37 -11.64 -24.69
CA GLU A 51 9.30 -11.37 -23.59
C GLU A 51 9.81 -9.92 -23.62
N GLN A 52 10.13 -9.41 -24.82
CA GLN A 52 10.56 -8.02 -24.97
C GLN A 52 9.44 -7.04 -24.62
N ALA A 53 8.20 -7.33 -25.01
CA ALA A 53 7.03 -6.54 -24.65
C ALA A 53 6.79 -6.53 -23.14
N ALA A 54 6.88 -7.69 -22.47
CA ALA A 54 6.75 -7.81 -21.02
C ALA A 54 7.83 -7.01 -20.27
N ARG A 55 9.09 -7.10 -20.70
CA ARG A 55 10.20 -6.32 -20.12
C ARG A 55 10.02 -4.81 -20.32
N ALA A 56 9.62 -4.40 -21.52
CA ALA A 56 9.37 -2.99 -21.81
C ALA A 56 8.20 -2.44 -20.98
N LEU A 57 7.12 -3.20 -20.83
CA LEU A 57 5.98 -2.83 -20.00
C LEU A 57 6.35 -2.78 -18.51
N SER A 58 7.09 -3.77 -18.02
CA SER A 58 7.63 -3.81 -16.66
C SER A 58 8.43 -2.56 -16.35
N TYR A 59 9.40 -2.21 -17.20
CA TYR A 59 10.19 -0.99 -17.03
C TYR A 59 9.33 0.28 -17.01
N LYS A 60 8.38 0.42 -17.95
CA LYS A 60 7.47 1.58 -18.02
C LYS A 60 6.61 1.74 -16.77
N TYR A 61 6.14 0.63 -16.19
CA TYR A 61 5.31 0.66 -15.00
C TYR A 61 6.15 0.93 -13.75
N LEU A 62 7.20 0.15 -13.54
CA LEU A 62 7.98 0.15 -12.30
C LEU A 62 8.71 1.48 -12.06
N VAL A 63 9.21 2.15 -13.11
CA VAL A 63 9.84 3.47 -12.99
C VAL A 63 8.82 4.51 -12.49
N VAL A 64 7.65 4.56 -13.13
CA VAL A 64 6.59 5.50 -12.76
C VAL A 64 6.06 5.19 -11.35
N TYR A 65 5.78 3.92 -11.08
CA TYR A 65 5.27 3.45 -9.81
C TYR A 65 6.25 3.76 -8.67
N GLY A 66 7.55 3.54 -8.85
CA GLY A 66 8.57 3.86 -7.86
C GLY A 66 8.62 5.35 -7.50
N VAL A 67 8.53 6.25 -8.48
CA VAL A 67 8.53 7.71 -8.24
C VAL A 67 7.24 8.16 -7.54
N VAL A 68 6.11 7.58 -7.93
CA VAL A 68 4.82 7.89 -7.31
C VAL A 68 4.76 7.40 -5.86
N MET A 69 5.20 6.17 -5.59
CA MET A 69 5.32 5.66 -4.21
C MET A 69 6.32 6.48 -3.40
N ALA A 70 7.39 6.98 -4.02
CA ALA A 70 8.34 7.85 -3.34
C ALA A 70 7.67 9.14 -2.85
N ALA A 71 6.84 9.76 -3.69
CA ALA A 71 6.08 10.94 -3.31
C ALA A 71 5.16 10.68 -2.09
N ASP A 72 4.51 9.51 -2.04
CA ASP A 72 3.62 9.14 -0.94
C ASP A 72 4.39 8.90 0.37
N TRP A 73 5.43 8.08 0.32
CA TRP A 73 6.19 7.68 1.51
C TRP A 73 7.06 8.79 2.12
N LEU A 74 7.42 9.81 1.34
CA LEU A 74 8.15 10.98 1.87
C LEU A 74 7.38 11.69 2.99
N GLN A 75 6.05 11.72 2.91
CA GLN A 75 5.21 12.44 3.87
C GLN A 75 4.91 11.60 5.11
N GLY A 76 4.86 10.26 4.96
CA GLY A 76 4.42 9.30 5.97
C GLY A 76 4.91 9.57 7.40
N PRO A 77 6.22 9.78 7.64
CA PRO A 77 6.75 9.95 8.98
C PRO A 77 6.36 11.25 9.69
N TYR A 78 5.98 12.29 8.93
CA TYR A 78 5.97 13.67 9.42
C TYR A 78 4.61 14.36 9.41
N VAL A 79 3.56 13.72 8.88
CA VAL A 79 2.21 14.29 8.86
C VAL A 79 1.73 14.68 10.27
N TYR A 80 1.88 13.78 11.24
CA TYR A 80 1.45 14.04 12.62
C TYR A 80 2.22 15.22 13.21
N SER A 81 3.55 15.17 13.19
CA SER A 81 4.41 16.21 13.76
C SER A 81 4.27 17.56 13.07
N LEU A 82 3.99 17.59 11.76
CA LEU A 82 3.70 18.84 11.06
C LEU A 82 2.47 19.54 11.68
N TYR A 83 1.36 18.81 11.86
CA TYR A 83 0.14 19.41 12.38
C TYR A 83 0.19 19.66 13.89
N LYS A 84 0.70 18.70 14.66
CA LYS A 84 0.74 18.79 16.12
C LYS A 84 1.88 19.67 16.63
N ASP A 85 3.10 19.42 16.18
CA ASP A 85 4.31 20.00 16.76
C ASP A 85 4.66 21.35 16.11
N GLN A 86 4.55 21.44 14.78
CA GLN A 86 4.89 22.68 14.05
C GLN A 86 3.70 23.66 13.94
N TYR A 87 2.48 23.18 13.72
CA TYR A 87 1.29 24.05 13.60
C TYR A 87 0.52 24.25 14.91
N GLY A 88 0.83 23.46 15.93
CA GLY A 88 0.22 23.59 17.26
C GLY A 88 -1.24 23.16 17.33
N TYR A 89 -1.71 22.34 16.39
CA TYR A 89 -3.09 21.83 16.43
C TYR A 89 -3.29 20.86 17.61
N SER A 90 -4.47 20.90 18.21
CA SER A 90 -4.85 19.91 19.21
C SER A 90 -4.89 18.51 18.60
N GLU A 91 -4.62 17.47 19.39
CA GLU A 91 -4.65 16.07 18.91
C GLU A 91 -5.99 15.71 18.27
N ARG A 92 -7.10 16.24 18.81
CA ARG A 92 -8.44 16.08 18.22
C ARG A 92 -8.51 16.66 16.80
N MET A 93 -7.92 17.83 16.57
CA MET A 93 -7.88 18.43 15.22
C MET A 93 -7.02 17.60 14.27
N VAL A 94 -5.87 17.09 14.74
CA VAL A 94 -5.03 16.20 13.93
C VAL A 94 -5.78 14.91 13.59
N ALA A 95 -6.48 14.31 14.55
CA ALA A 95 -7.33 13.13 14.32
C ALA A 95 -8.40 13.40 13.25
N ILE A 96 -9.07 14.56 13.30
CA ILE A 96 -10.05 14.96 12.27
C ILE A 96 -9.39 15.06 10.89
N LEU A 97 -8.16 15.58 10.78
CA LEU A 97 -7.41 15.65 9.51
C LEU A 97 -7.09 14.26 8.96
N PHE A 98 -6.65 13.31 9.79
CA PHE A 98 -6.41 11.92 9.37
C PHE A 98 -7.70 11.23 8.93
N VAL A 99 -8.76 11.32 9.75
CA VAL A 99 -10.07 10.74 9.43
C VAL A 99 -10.63 11.32 8.13
N THR A 100 -10.48 12.62 7.90
CA THR A 100 -10.91 13.26 6.64
C THR A 100 -10.17 12.67 5.44
N GLY A 101 -8.87 12.43 5.55
CA GLY A 101 -8.08 11.78 4.51
C GLY A 101 -8.55 10.35 4.22
N PHE A 102 -8.68 9.51 5.25
CA PHE A 102 -9.12 8.13 5.09
C PHE A 102 -10.56 8.01 4.57
N LEU A 103 -11.47 8.85 5.09
CA LEU A 103 -12.87 8.85 4.67
C LEU A 103 -13.01 9.32 3.22
N SER A 104 -12.31 10.39 2.83
CA SER A 104 -12.33 10.84 1.43
C SER A 104 -11.75 9.80 0.47
N ALA A 105 -10.71 9.05 0.87
CA ALA A 105 -10.21 7.93 0.08
C ALA A 105 -11.26 6.81 -0.09
N GLY A 106 -11.92 6.41 0.99
CA GLY A 106 -12.98 5.39 0.95
C GLY A 106 -14.16 5.81 0.08
N LEU A 107 -14.60 7.08 0.20
CA LEU A 107 -15.72 7.61 -0.59
C LEU A 107 -15.37 7.81 -2.07
N ALA A 108 -14.11 8.16 -2.39
CA ALA A 108 -13.68 8.36 -3.76
C ALA A 108 -13.44 7.03 -4.50
N ALA A 109 -13.15 5.93 -3.80
CA ALA A 109 -12.75 4.66 -4.41
C ALA A 109 -13.72 4.13 -5.49
N PRO A 110 -15.06 4.09 -5.30
CA PRO A 110 -15.98 3.63 -6.34
C PRO A 110 -16.00 4.57 -7.55
N THR A 111 -15.97 5.88 -7.30
CA THR A 111 -16.07 6.90 -8.37
C THR A 111 -14.84 6.97 -9.25
N VAL A 112 -13.66 6.83 -8.65
CA VAL A 112 -12.37 6.91 -9.34
C VAL A 112 -12.23 5.80 -10.38
N GLY A 113 -12.69 4.58 -10.10
CA GLY A 113 -12.71 3.49 -11.08
C GLY A 113 -13.53 3.83 -12.32
N VAL A 114 -14.70 4.44 -12.14
CA VAL A 114 -15.60 4.87 -13.23
C VAL A 114 -14.97 5.99 -14.04
N TRP A 115 -14.33 6.95 -13.36
CA TRP A 115 -13.64 8.03 -14.03
C TRP A 115 -12.49 7.51 -14.89
N ALA A 116 -11.75 6.53 -14.37
CA ALA A 116 -10.66 5.88 -15.09
C ALA A 116 -11.17 5.14 -16.34
N ASP A 117 -12.30 4.46 -16.24
CA ASP A 117 -12.88 3.73 -17.37
C ASP A 117 -13.47 4.66 -18.45
N ASN A 118 -14.09 5.78 -18.07
CA ASN A 118 -14.75 6.68 -19.01
C ASN A 118 -13.83 7.80 -19.56
N TYR A 119 -13.01 8.42 -18.72
CA TYR A 119 -12.17 9.55 -19.09
C TYR A 119 -10.74 9.16 -19.49
N GLY A 120 -10.36 7.90 -19.25
CA GLY A 120 -9.05 7.34 -19.57
C GLY A 120 -8.17 7.19 -18.33
N ARG A 121 -7.55 6.01 -18.16
CA ARG A 121 -6.80 5.67 -16.95
C ARG A 121 -5.52 6.48 -16.84
N LYS A 122 -4.85 6.80 -17.96
CA LYS A 122 -3.63 7.65 -17.94
C LYS A 122 -3.97 9.04 -17.44
N ARG A 123 -5.04 9.66 -17.93
CA ARG A 123 -5.49 10.99 -17.49
C ARG A 123 -5.82 11.04 -16.00
N ILE A 124 -6.47 10.00 -15.47
CA ILE A 124 -6.76 9.94 -14.03
C ILE A 124 -5.48 9.74 -13.20
N CYS A 125 -4.54 8.89 -13.64
CA CYS A 125 -3.22 8.76 -13.01
C CYS A 125 -2.37 10.04 -13.09
N MET A 126 -2.54 10.84 -14.14
CA MET A 126 -1.98 12.21 -14.18
C MET A 126 -2.71 13.08 -13.14
N GLY A 127 -4.04 13.06 -13.12
CA GLY A 127 -4.87 13.74 -12.13
C GLY A 127 -4.42 13.50 -10.69
N PHE A 128 -3.97 12.29 -10.36
CA PHE A 128 -3.33 11.96 -9.08
C PHE A 128 -2.16 12.88 -8.75
N CYS A 129 -1.23 13.16 -9.67
CA CYS A 129 -0.10 14.03 -9.36
C CYS A 129 -0.55 15.46 -9.07
N VAL A 130 -1.60 15.95 -9.75
CA VAL A 130 -2.15 17.29 -9.52
C VAL A 130 -2.89 17.36 -8.19
N SER A 131 -3.82 16.43 -7.93
CA SER A 131 -4.55 16.39 -6.66
C SER A 131 -3.60 16.21 -5.48
N TYR A 132 -2.57 15.38 -5.62
CA TYR A 132 -1.64 15.16 -4.53
C TYR A 132 -0.70 16.37 -4.34
N ALA A 133 -0.29 17.04 -5.42
CA ALA A 133 0.47 18.29 -5.31
C ALA A 133 -0.35 19.38 -4.62
N ILE A 134 -1.66 19.50 -4.92
CA ILE A 134 -2.57 20.41 -4.22
C ILE A 134 -2.59 20.08 -2.72
N SER A 135 -2.70 18.80 -2.35
CA SER A 135 -2.62 18.37 -0.94
C SER A 135 -1.31 18.82 -0.29
N CYS A 136 -0.16 18.60 -0.94
CA CYS A 136 1.14 19.09 -0.46
C CYS A 136 1.12 20.62 -0.30
N PHE A 137 0.61 21.37 -1.27
CA PHE A 137 0.56 22.83 -1.18
C PHE A 137 -0.32 23.33 -0.03
N CYS A 138 -1.46 22.68 0.20
CA CYS A 138 -2.34 22.98 1.34
C CYS A 138 -1.62 22.82 2.68
N THR A 139 -0.66 21.89 2.78
CA THR A 139 0.12 21.67 4.01
C THR A 139 1.06 22.80 4.38
N PHE A 140 1.32 23.79 3.51
CA PHE A 140 2.12 24.98 3.87
C PHE A 140 1.30 26.10 4.50
N VAL A 141 -0.03 26.01 4.40
CA VAL A 141 -0.94 27.01 4.95
C VAL A 141 -1.39 26.54 6.32
N ASN A 142 -0.98 27.24 7.37
CA ASN A 142 -1.47 26.99 8.73
C ASN A 142 -2.89 27.54 8.92
N TRP A 143 -3.85 26.99 8.18
CA TRP A 143 -5.27 27.30 8.32
C TRP A 143 -6.10 26.02 8.17
N LEU A 144 -6.84 25.68 9.22
CA LEU A 144 -7.53 24.39 9.34
C LEU A 144 -8.43 24.04 8.12
N PRO A 145 -9.26 24.95 7.57
CA PRO A 145 -10.06 24.65 6.38
C PRO A 145 -9.23 24.27 5.15
N VAL A 146 -8.09 24.93 4.93
CA VAL A 146 -7.18 24.59 3.82
C VAL A 146 -6.52 23.23 4.07
N ASN A 147 -6.11 22.95 5.31
CA ASN A 147 -5.58 21.64 5.67
C ASN A 147 -6.62 20.52 5.49
N LEU A 148 -7.89 20.76 5.84
CA LEU A 148 -8.98 19.81 5.58
C LEU A 148 -9.19 19.58 4.09
N ALA A 149 -9.22 20.65 3.28
CA ALA A 149 -9.31 20.53 1.83
C ALA A 149 -8.11 19.73 1.26
N GLY A 150 -6.90 20.00 1.74
CA GLY A 150 -5.70 19.25 1.40
C GLY A 150 -5.85 17.76 1.69
N ARG A 151 -6.38 17.40 2.87
CA ARG A 151 -6.65 15.99 3.23
C ARG A 151 -7.66 15.33 2.31
N VAL A 152 -8.70 16.04 1.85
CA VAL A 152 -9.66 15.52 0.86
C VAL A 152 -8.96 15.22 -0.47
N PHE A 153 -8.15 16.15 -0.98
CA PHE A 153 -7.38 15.91 -2.20
C PHE A 153 -6.36 14.77 -2.03
N GLY A 154 -5.72 14.67 -0.86
CA GLY A 154 -4.84 13.57 -0.49
C GLY A 154 -5.57 12.22 -0.55
N GLY A 155 -6.75 12.12 0.06
CA GLY A 155 -7.54 10.89 0.05
C GLY A 155 -8.00 10.47 -1.35
N VAL A 156 -8.48 11.42 -2.17
CA VAL A 156 -8.80 11.15 -3.59
C VAL A 156 -7.57 10.63 -4.34
N SER A 157 -6.40 11.20 -4.06
CA SER A 157 -5.13 10.75 -4.65
C SER A 157 -4.79 9.32 -4.22
N THR A 158 -4.93 8.99 -2.94
CA THR A 158 -4.75 7.63 -2.42
C THR A 158 -5.65 6.62 -3.14
N SER A 159 -6.93 6.96 -3.38
CA SER A 159 -7.84 6.09 -4.14
C SER A 159 -7.37 5.88 -5.57
N ILE A 160 -6.89 6.92 -6.25
CA ILE A 160 -6.35 6.80 -7.62
C ILE A 160 -5.11 5.91 -7.63
N LEU A 161 -4.19 6.13 -6.68
CA LEU A 161 -2.93 5.41 -6.58
C LEU A 161 -3.14 3.89 -6.49
N PHE A 162 -3.98 3.44 -5.56
CA PHE A 162 -4.21 2.02 -5.31
C PHE A 162 -5.29 1.37 -6.19
N SER A 163 -5.81 2.07 -7.21
CA SER A 163 -6.81 1.50 -8.14
C SER A 163 -6.46 1.69 -9.61
N CYS A 164 -6.22 2.93 -10.03
CA CYS A 164 -6.08 3.28 -11.45
C CYS A 164 -4.74 2.84 -12.03
N PHE A 165 -3.67 2.86 -11.22
CA PHE A 165 -2.34 2.41 -11.65
C PHE A 165 -2.35 0.92 -11.99
N ASP A 166 -2.89 0.09 -11.09
CA ASP A 166 -3.03 -1.34 -11.32
C ASP A 166 -3.94 -1.63 -12.52
N SER A 167 -5.06 -0.92 -12.61
CA SER A 167 -5.98 -1.03 -13.76
C SER A 167 -5.31 -0.66 -15.07
N TRP A 168 -4.49 0.39 -15.10
CA TRP A 168 -3.73 0.76 -16.30
C TRP A 168 -2.76 -0.35 -16.71
N LEU A 169 -2.03 -0.94 -15.75
CA LEU A 169 -1.09 -2.03 -16.01
C LEU A 169 -1.79 -3.27 -16.59
N VAL A 170 -2.91 -3.69 -15.99
CA VAL A 170 -3.68 -4.85 -16.47
C VAL A 170 -4.12 -4.65 -17.93
N SER A 171 -4.65 -3.48 -18.28
CA SER A 171 -5.10 -3.20 -19.65
C SER A 171 -3.93 -3.08 -20.64
N ALA A 172 -2.82 -2.47 -20.22
CA ALA A 172 -1.62 -2.39 -21.05
C ALA A 172 -1.01 -3.79 -21.31
N ALA A 173 -1.03 -4.68 -20.31
CA ALA A 173 -0.57 -6.06 -20.44
C ALA A 173 -1.44 -6.85 -21.43
N GLN A 174 -2.76 -6.72 -21.33
CA GLN A 174 -3.70 -7.34 -22.27
C GLN A 174 -3.45 -6.85 -23.71
N THR A 175 -3.28 -5.54 -23.91
CA THR A 175 -3.02 -4.95 -25.24
C THR A 175 -1.68 -5.41 -25.82
N ALA A 176 -0.67 -5.61 -24.96
CA ALA A 176 0.65 -6.08 -25.35
C ALA A 176 0.76 -7.61 -25.45
N ASN A 177 -0.34 -8.36 -25.27
CA ASN A 177 -0.36 -9.83 -25.21
C ASN A 177 0.66 -10.41 -24.20
N VAL A 178 0.82 -9.74 -23.07
CA VAL A 178 1.66 -10.20 -21.96
C VAL A 178 0.93 -11.30 -21.20
N SER A 179 1.64 -12.38 -20.87
CA SER A 179 1.05 -13.52 -20.17
C SER A 179 0.61 -13.15 -18.74
N SER A 180 -0.36 -13.87 -18.18
CA SER A 180 -0.78 -13.69 -16.79
C SER A 180 0.38 -13.94 -15.79
N GLN A 181 1.31 -14.82 -16.14
CA GLN A 181 2.50 -15.11 -15.34
C GLN A 181 3.46 -13.90 -15.30
N ASP A 182 3.72 -13.30 -16.47
CA ASP A 182 4.58 -12.11 -16.56
C ASP A 182 3.93 -10.91 -15.86
N LEU A 183 2.61 -10.73 -16.00
CA LEU A 183 1.87 -9.69 -15.29
C LEU A 183 1.98 -9.83 -13.77
N SER A 184 1.81 -11.06 -13.25
CA SER A 184 2.02 -11.36 -11.83
C SER A 184 3.45 -11.06 -11.38
N SER A 185 4.44 -11.33 -12.23
CA SER A 185 5.85 -10.97 -11.97
C SER A 185 6.07 -9.45 -11.89
N ILE A 186 5.41 -8.67 -12.74
CA ILE A 186 5.44 -7.20 -12.68
C ILE A 186 4.84 -6.70 -11.37
N PHE A 187 3.68 -7.19 -10.97
CA PHE A 187 3.06 -6.83 -9.68
C PHE A 187 3.94 -7.20 -8.48
N SER A 188 4.55 -8.39 -8.49
CA SER A 188 5.51 -8.80 -7.46
C SER A 188 6.71 -7.85 -7.39
N SER A 189 7.23 -7.43 -8.55
CA SER A 189 8.32 -6.45 -8.64
C SER A 189 7.90 -5.07 -8.13
N ALA A 190 6.67 -4.65 -8.42
CA ALA A 190 6.11 -3.38 -7.93
C ALA A 190 6.02 -3.36 -6.41
N THR A 191 5.52 -4.44 -5.79
CA THR A 191 5.49 -4.58 -4.33
C THR A 191 6.89 -4.55 -3.71
N LEU A 192 7.87 -5.19 -4.33
CA LEU A 192 9.26 -5.15 -3.87
C LEU A 192 9.83 -3.72 -3.93
N ILE A 193 9.63 -3.03 -5.05
CA ILE A 193 10.03 -1.64 -5.23
C ILE A 193 9.34 -0.74 -4.21
N ASN A 194 8.05 -0.95 -3.96
CA ASN A 194 7.29 -0.19 -2.97
C ASN A 194 7.97 -0.25 -1.59
N GLY A 195 8.28 -1.45 -1.10
CA GLY A 195 8.93 -1.61 0.20
C GLY A 195 10.32 -0.97 0.28
N MET A 196 11.13 -1.14 -0.78
CA MET A 196 12.46 -0.50 -0.85
C MET A 196 12.38 1.03 -0.89
N VAL A 197 11.44 1.57 -1.68
CA VAL A 197 11.19 3.01 -1.79
C VAL A 197 10.67 3.56 -0.47
N ALA A 198 9.76 2.87 0.21
CA ALA A 198 9.21 3.28 1.50
C ALA A 198 10.31 3.42 2.56
N ALA A 199 11.18 2.41 2.69
CA ALA A 199 12.32 2.47 3.59
C ALA A 199 13.33 3.56 3.18
N GLY A 200 13.62 3.71 1.88
CA GLY A 200 14.54 4.73 1.39
C GLY A 200 14.04 6.15 1.63
N MET A 201 12.75 6.41 1.41
CA MET A 201 12.13 7.72 1.60
C MET A 201 11.96 8.09 3.08
N GLY A 202 11.80 7.11 3.97
CA GLY A 202 11.86 7.33 5.41
C GLY A 202 13.23 7.86 5.85
N ILE A 203 14.33 7.23 5.38
CA ILE A 203 15.70 7.71 5.67
C ILE A 203 15.94 9.09 5.06
N PHE A 204 15.54 9.28 3.80
CA PHE A 204 15.74 10.55 3.09
C PHE A 204 14.97 11.70 3.75
N SER A 205 13.69 11.49 4.10
CA SER A 205 12.88 12.49 4.79
C SER A 205 13.46 12.81 6.18
N ASN A 206 14.02 11.83 6.90
CA ASN A 206 14.73 12.07 8.16
C ASN A 206 15.92 13.02 7.99
N GLY A 207 16.77 12.75 7.00
CA GLY A 207 17.90 13.63 6.68
C GLY A 207 17.47 15.03 6.23
N LEU A 208 16.35 15.14 5.53
CA LEU A 208 15.81 16.41 5.05
C LEU A 208 15.27 17.27 6.20
N VAL A 209 14.49 16.68 7.12
CA VAL A 209 13.99 17.36 8.31
C VAL A 209 15.14 17.76 9.23
N ALA A 210 16.14 16.88 9.42
CA ALA A 210 17.32 17.20 10.23
C ALA A 210 18.11 18.41 9.70
N LYS A 211 18.19 18.59 8.38
CA LYS A 211 18.88 19.74 7.76
C LYS A 211 18.06 21.02 7.76
N THR A 212 16.77 20.92 7.48
CA THR A 212 15.89 22.08 7.30
C THR A 212 15.19 22.54 8.57
N GLN A 213 15.19 21.71 9.61
CA GLN A 213 14.51 21.94 10.89
C GLN A 213 13.00 22.22 10.72
N THR A 214 12.38 21.68 9.66
CA THR A 214 10.94 21.77 9.43
C THR A 214 10.36 20.45 8.96
N PHE A 215 9.18 20.10 9.49
CA PHE A 215 8.43 18.92 9.06
C PHE A 215 7.74 19.12 7.71
N ALA A 216 7.75 20.34 7.16
CA ALA A 216 7.18 20.64 5.85
C ALA A 216 8.11 20.27 4.68
N SER A 217 9.42 20.09 4.92
CA SER A 217 10.38 19.81 3.86
C SER A 217 10.10 18.52 3.07
N PRO A 218 9.67 17.40 3.67
CA PRO A 218 9.34 16.19 2.91
C PRO A 218 8.13 16.38 1.99
N PHE A 219 7.21 17.28 2.32
CA PHE A 219 6.08 17.64 1.45
C PHE A 219 6.53 18.40 0.20
N VAL A 220 7.56 19.26 0.32
CA VAL A 220 8.19 19.90 -0.85
C VAL A 220 8.86 18.85 -1.74
N ALA A 221 9.65 17.96 -1.13
CA ALA A 221 10.31 16.87 -1.87
C ALA A 221 9.28 15.97 -2.58
N SER A 222 8.17 15.67 -1.90
CA SER A 222 7.05 14.93 -2.47
C SER A 222 6.46 15.66 -3.69
N ALA A 223 6.20 16.97 -3.59
CA ALA A 223 5.70 17.75 -4.72
C ALA A 223 6.66 17.72 -5.94
N LEU A 224 7.97 17.73 -5.72
CA LEU A 224 8.96 17.56 -6.80
C LEU A 224 8.88 16.17 -7.43
N CYS A 225 8.75 15.10 -6.64
CA CYS A 225 8.53 13.75 -7.14
C CYS A 225 7.24 13.65 -7.97
N LEU A 226 6.16 14.34 -7.56
CA LEU A 226 4.90 14.38 -8.31
C LEU A 226 5.03 15.08 -9.67
N VAL A 227 5.82 16.15 -9.75
CA VAL A 227 6.13 16.81 -11.03
C VAL A 227 6.88 15.84 -11.96
N VAL A 228 7.89 15.14 -11.44
CA VAL A 228 8.62 14.13 -12.22
C VAL A 228 7.70 12.99 -12.66
N ALA A 229 6.86 12.47 -11.74
CA ALA A 229 5.88 11.44 -12.04
C ALA A 229 4.91 11.86 -13.15
N TRP A 230 4.41 13.10 -13.12
CA TRP A 230 3.53 13.63 -14.15
C TRP A 230 4.18 13.57 -15.54
N PHE A 231 5.44 14.03 -15.66
CA PHE A 231 6.17 13.96 -16.94
C PHE A 231 6.46 12.52 -17.39
N LEU A 232 6.79 11.63 -16.45
CA LEU A 232 7.00 10.21 -16.76
C LEU A 232 5.71 9.54 -17.24
N ILE A 233 4.58 9.75 -16.56
CA ILE A 233 3.28 9.23 -17.00
C ILE A 233 2.92 9.82 -18.37
N ALA A 234 3.08 11.13 -18.55
CA ALA A 234 2.76 11.82 -19.80
C ALA A 234 3.55 11.26 -21.00
N SER A 235 4.83 10.93 -20.80
CA SER A 235 5.74 10.46 -21.85
C SER A 235 5.75 8.95 -22.07
N MET A 236 5.66 8.15 -20.99
CA MET A 236 5.84 6.69 -21.06
C MET A 236 4.52 5.93 -21.25
N TRP A 237 3.40 6.48 -20.76
CA TRP A 237 2.12 5.76 -20.76
C TRP A 237 1.27 6.15 -21.97
N SER A 238 0.62 5.16 -22.58
CA SER A 238 -0.44 5.35 -23.56
C SER A 238 -1.79 5.44 -22.86
N GLU A 239 -2.72 6.17 -23.47
CA GLU A 239 -4.10 6.22 -22.96
C GLU A 239 -4.79 4.87 -23.19
N ASN A 240 -5.39 4.32 -22.14
CA ASN A 240 -6.24 3.15 -22.21
C ASN A 240 -7.54 3.40 -21.43
N HIS A 241 -8.61 2.75 -21.88
CA HIS A 241 -9.95 2.91 -21.34
C HIS A 241 -10.47 1.53 -20.91
N GLY A 242 -11.34 1.52 -19.91
CA GLY A 242 -12.11 0.33 -19.56
C GLY A 242 -13.36 0.17 -20.41
N SER A 243 -14.21 -0.76 -20.02
CA SER A 243 -15.57 -0.86 -20.55
C SER A 243 -16.34 0.40 -20.19
N ARG A 244 -16.72 1.19 -21.21
CA ARG A 244 -17.54 2.39 -21.00
C ARG A 244 -18.82 1.99 -20.30
N THR A 245 -19.07 2.60 -19.15
CA THR A 245 -20.33 2.39 -18.42
C THR A 245 -21.39 3.31 -19.02
N GLU A 246 -22.33 2.75 -19.79
CA GLU A 246 -23.54 3.46 -20.19
C GLU A 246 -24.31 3.91 -18.93
N GLY A 247 -24.65 5.21 -18.83
CA GLY A 247 -25.32 5.80 -17.65
C GLY A 247 -24.41 6.38 -16.56
N ALA A 248 -23.09 6.41 -16.73
CA ALA A 248 -22.17 7.00 -15.75
C ALA A 248 -22.41 8.50 -15.47
N ALA A 249 -23.02 9.23 -16.41
CA ALA A 249 -23.36 10.64 -16.24
C ALA A 249 -24.55 10.88 -15.30
N THR A 250 -25.40 9.87 -15.07
CA THR A 250 -26.64 10.01 -14.28
C THR A 250 -26.50 9.55 -12.82
N ASP A 251 -25.48 8.76 -12.47
CA ASP A 251 -25.18 8.34 -11.09
C ASP A 251 -23.70 8.55 -10.76
N LEU A 252 -23.33 9.82 -10.50
CA LEU A 252 -21.96 10.25 -10.21
C LEU A 252 -21.32 9.53 -9.01
N LEU A 253 -22.13 9.05 -8.06
CA LEU A 253 -21.70 8.37 -6.84
C LEU A 253 -21.91 6.84 -6.89
N GLN A 254 -22.43 6.31 -8.00
CA GLN A 254 -22.73 4.88 -8.18
C GLN A 254 -23.59 4.24 -7.08
N ILE A 255 -24.48 5.01 -6.46
CA ILE A 255 -25.25 4.56 -5.29
C ILE A 255 -26.09 3.32 -5.64
N GLY A 256 -26.60 3.24 -6.88
CA GLY A 256 -27.35 2.07 -7.34
C GLY A 256 -26.54 0.77 -7.35
N ARG A 257 -25.30 0.82 -7.87
CA ARG A 257 -24.39 -0.33 -7.91
C ARG A 257 -23.90 -0.73 -6.53
N LEU A 258 -23.60 0.24 -5.67
CA LEU A 258 -23.24 -0.04 -4.28
C LEU A 258 -24.38 -0.75 -3.55
N LYS A 259 -25.62 -0.37 -3.80
CA LYS A 259 -26.79 -1.02 -3.20
C LYS A 259 -26.96 -2.47 -3.67
N GLU A 260 -26.74 -2.73 -4.95
CA GLU A 260 -26.76 -4.08 -5.51
C GLU A 260 -25.64 -4.96 -4.94
N ALA A 261 -24.40 -4.45 -4.96
CA ALA A 261 -23.25 -5.13 -4.38
C ALA A 261 -23.45 -5.42 -2.88
N TRP A 262 -24.01 -4.47 -2.13
CA TRP A 262 -24.37 -4.69 -0.73
C TRP A 262 -25.44 -5.77 -0.56
N GLY A 263 -26.41 -5.84 -1.47
CA GLY A 263 -27.41 -6.90 -1.51
C GLY A 263 -26.79 -8.30 -1.65
N ILE A 264 -25.82 -8.44 -2.56
CA ILE A 264 -25.09 -9.69 -2.79
C ILE A 264 -24.25 -10.06 -1.56
N VAL A 265 -23.43 -9.13 -1.07
CA VAL A 265 -22.55 -9.35 0.10
C VAL A 265 -23.37 -9.75 1.33
N ARG A 266 -24.54 -9.15 1.54
CA ARG A 266 -25.42 -9.46 2.68
C ARG A 266 -25.98 -10.88 2.64
N GLN A 267 -26.12 -11.48 1.47
CA GLN A 267 -26.66 -12.84 1.33
C GLN A 267 -25.58 -13.91 1.58
N ASP A 268 -24.31 -13.58 1.37
CA ASP A 268 -23.18 -14.48 1.59
C ASP A 268 -22.54 -14.26 2.97
N SER A 269 -22.78 -15.19 3.89
CA SER A 269 -22.23 -15.12 5.26
C SER A 269 -20.70 -15.12 5.29
N SER A 270 -20.03 -15.78 4.33
CA SER A 270 -18.58 -15.80 4.25
C SER A 270 -18.03 -14.44 3.84
N MET A 271 -18.69 -13.75 2.91
CA MET A 271 -18.32 -12.38 2.52
C MET A 271 -18.53 -11.38 3.64
N VAL A 272 -19.61 -11.51 4.43
CA VAL A 272 -19.84 -10.65 5.61
C VAL A 272 -18.74 -10.84 6.66
N VAL A 273 -18.37 -12.08 6.96
CA VAL A 273 -17.30 -12.38 7.93
C VAL A 273 -15.96 -11.84 7.43
N LEU A 274 -15.64 -12.03 6.15
CA LEU A 274 -14.42 -11.48 5.54
C LEU A 274 -14.39 -9.95 5.61
N GLY A 275 -15.50 -9.30 5.29
CA GLY A 275 -15.65 -7.84 5.38
C GLY A 275 -15.49 -7.32 6.81
N LEU A 276 -16.02 -8.03 7.81
CA LEU A 276 -15.84 -7.68 9.22
C LEU A 276 -14.37 -7.83 9.66
N VAL A 277 -13.73 -8.95 9.31
CA VAL A 277 -12.31 -9.20 9.60
C VAL A 277 -11.43 -8.10 8.98
N GLN A 278 -11.70 -7.76 7.71
CA GLN A 278 -10.99 -6.69 7.01
C GLN A 278 -11.23 -5.33 7.68
N THR A 279 -12.48 -4.99 8.02
CA THR A 279 -12.82 -3.72 8.68
C THR A 279 -12.10 -3.58 10.03
N CYS A 280 -12.08 -4.64 10.84
CA CYS A 280 -11.39 -4.62 12.14
C CYS A 280 -9.87 -4.46 11.99
N PHE A 281 -9.24 -5.16 11.05
CA PHE A 281 -7.79 -5.11 10.86
C PHE A 281 -7.33 -3.82 10.15
N GLU A 282 -7.97 -3.43 9.04
CA GLU A 282 -7.62 -2.17 8.37
C GLU A 282 -7.97 -0.96 9.25
N GLY A 283 -9.04 -1.06 10.06
CA GLY A 283 -9.36 -0.06 11.07
C GLY A 283 -8.25 0.12 12.11
N SER A 284 -7.68 -0.98 12.62
CA SER A 284 -6.54 -0.89 13.55
C SER A 284 -5.27 -0.38 12.86
N MET A 285 -5.05 -0.72 11.59
CA MET A 285 -3.96 -0.17 10.77
C MET A 285 -4.09 1.35 10.59
N TYR A 286 -5.28 1.87 10.27
CA TYR A 286 -5.49 3.33 10.16
C TYR A 286 -5.31 4.06 11.50
N LEU A 287 -5.74 3.43 12.61
CA LEU A 287 -5.47 3.95 13.95
C LEU A 287 -3.97 3.96 14.25
N PHE A 288 -3.25 2.90 13.90
CA PHE A 288 -1.81 2.83 14.05
C PHE A 288 -1.11 3.96 13.28
N VAL A 289 -1.45 4.19 12.01
CA VAL A 289 -0.87 5.26 11.17
C VAL A 289 -1.01 6.65 11.83
N PHE A 290 -2.10 6.88 12.57
CA PHE A 290 -2.29 8.12 13.34
C PHE A 290 -1.52 8.12 14.68
N LEU A 291 -1.52 7.00 15.42
CA LEU A 291 -1.09 6.93 16.82
C LEU A 291 0.37 6.55 17.04
N TRP A 292 1.08 5.98 16.05
CA TRP A 292 2.44 5.48 16.29
C TRP A 292 3.42 6.60 16.67
N VAL A 293 3.33 7.79 16.04
CA VAL A 293 4.18 8.94 16.36
C VAL A 293 3.96 9.42 17.80
N PRO A 294 2.73 9.81 18.21
CA PRO A 294 2.51 10.26 19.58
C PRO A 294 2.81 9.17 20.61
N SER A 295 2.52 7.90 20.28
CA SER A 295 2.86 6.79 21.18
C SER A 295 4.36 6.64 21.34
N MET A 296 5.15 6.77 20.28
CA MET A 296 6.61 6.74 20.40
C MET A 296 7.16 7.95 21.17
N GLN A 297 6.63 9.16 20.90
CA GLN A 297 7.01 10.39 21.59
C GLN A 297 6.71 10.29 23.09
N GLU A 298 5.55 9.76 23.48
CA GLU A 298 5.18 9.53 24.88
C GLU A 298 6.19 8.60 25.59
N ALA A 299 6.56 7.48 24.96
CA ALA A 299 7.51 6.53 25.56
C ALA A 299 8.96 7.06 25.61
N ALA A 300 9.32 7.96 24.70
CA ALA A 300 10.64 8.59 24.67
C ALA A 300 10.74 9.82 25.59
N GLY A 301 9.60 10.37 26.03
CA GLY A 301 9.54 11.57 26.86
C GLY A 301 10.02 12.81 26.10
N ALA A 302 11.01 13.50 26.64
CA ALA A 302 11.55 14.74 26.05
C ALA A 302 12.63 14.52 24.97
N ALA A 303 12.95 13.27 24.63
CA ALA A 303 14.01 12.98 23.68
C ALA A 303 13.52 13.08 22.22
N ASP A 304 14.30 13.74 21.37
CA ASP A 304 14.01 13.80 19.94
C ASP A 304 14.17 12.42 19.28
N LEU A 305 13.14 12.03 18.52
CA LEU A 305 13.09 10.74 17.83
C LEU A 305 13.37 10.90 16.33
N PRO A 306 14.19 10.02 15.74
CA PRO A 306 14.39 9.98 14.29
C PRO A 306 13.19 9.30 13.61
N LEU A 307 12.07 10.02 13.51
CA LEU A 307 10.79 9.48 13.03
C LEU A 307 10.90 8.79 11.67
N GLY A 308 11.69 9.32 10.73
CA GLY A 308 11.88 8.71 9.42
C GLY A 308 12.69 7.41 9.47
N ILE A 309 13.65 7.26 10.39
CA ILE A 309 14.39 6.00 10.58
C ILE A 309 13.48 4.93 11.20
N ILE A 310 12.70 5.32 12.21
CA ILE A 310 11.71 4.42 12.85
C ILE A 310 10.68 3.94 11.82
N PHE A 311 10.12 4.88 11.04
CA PHE A 311 9.22 4.57 9.94
C PHE A 311 9.85 3.62 8.91
N SER A 312 11.12 3.83 8.56
CA SER A 312 11.82 2.93 7.64
C SER A 312 11.93 1.51 8.18
N ALA A 313 12.15 1.36 9.50
CA ALA A 313 12.18 0.04 10.13
C ALA A 313 10.82 -0.64 10.10
N TYR A 314 9.73 0.11 10.28
CA TYR A 314 8.36 -0.39 10.12
C TYR A 314 8.10 -0.91 8.70
N MET A 315 8.53 -0.17 7.68
CA MET A 315 8.41 -0.60 6.28
C MET A 315 9.24 -1.87 5.99
N VAL A 316 10.45 -1.97 6.54
CA VAL A 316 11.27 -3.20 6.43
C VAL A 316 10.60 -4.37 7.15
N SER A 317 10.01 -4.13 8.32
CA SER A 317 9.20 -5.12 9.04
C SER A 317 8.01 -5.61 8.22
N MET A 318 7.28 -4.71 7.57
CA MET A 318 6.19 -5.07 6.66
C MET A 318 6.70 -5.96 5.52
N MET A 319 7.82 -5.61 4.89
CA MET A 319 8.43 -6.46 3.85
C MET A 319 8.79 -7.86 4.36
N LEU A 320 9.38 -7.95 5.56
CA LEU A 320 9.70 -9.23 6.21
C LEU A 320 8.46 -10.08 6.44
N GLY A 321 7.36 -9.47 6.87
CA GLY A 321 6.06 -10.13 6.98
C GLY A 321 5.57 -10.74 5.67
N SER A 322 5.63 -9.98 4.57
CA SER A 322 5.24 -10.48 3.25
C SER A 322 6.12 -11.64 2.78
N LEU A 323 7.43 -11.62 3.06
CA LEU A 323 8.34 -12.72 2.74
C LEU A 323 8.05 -13.96 3.60
N LEU A 324 7.76 -13.77 4.88
CA LEU A 324 7.36 -14.85 5.78
C LEU A 324 6.10 -15.55 5.28
N TYR A 325 5.09 -14.78 4.85
CA TYR A 325 3.88 -15.34 4.23
C TYR A 325 4.21 -16.25 3.05
N LYS A 326 5.08 -15.81 2.13
CA LYS A 326 5.45 -16.61 0.96
C LYS A 326 6.11 -17.93 1.35
N CYS A 327 7.02 -17.90 2.32
CA CYS A 327 7.65 -19.10 2.87
C CYS A 327 6.60 -20.03 3.48
N LEU A 328 5.70 -19.53 4.32
CA LEU A 328 4.65 -20.32 4.97
C LEU A 328 3.73 -21.00 3.96
N VAL A 329 3.30 -20.29 2.90
CA VAL A 329 2.47 -20.86 1.85
C VAL A 329 3.24 -21.92 1.05
N ALA A 330 4.51 -21.67 0.71
CA ALA A 330 5.34 -22.64 -0.02
C ALA A 330 5.49 -23.99 0.73
N TYR A 331 5.60 -23.95 2.06
CA TYR A 331 5.67 -25.17 2.89
C TYR A 331 4.29 -25.77 3.20
N GLY A 332 3.25 -24.95 3.35
CA GLY A 332 1.90 -25.38 3.74
C GLY A 332 1.04 -25.97 2.61
N SER A 333 1.46 -25.82 1.34
CA SER A 333 0.67 -26.22 0.16
C SER A 333 0.54 -27.73 -0.07
N GLY A 334 1.13 -28.57 0.78
CA GLY A 334 1.24 -30.02 0.56
C GLY A 334 0.05 -30.89 1.00
N GLY A 335 -1.02 -30.36 1.62
CA GLY A 335 -2.10 -31.22 2.12
C GLY A 335 -3.42 -30.59 2.58
N GLU A 336 -3.54 -29.27 2.72
CA GLU A 336 -4.80 -28.60 3.08
C GLU A 336 -5.38 -27.79 1.90
N SER A 337 -6.71 -27.61 1.89
CA SER A 337 -7.35 -26.68 0.95
C SER A 337 -6.76 -25.28 1.10
N THR A 338 -6.45 -24.62 -0.02
CA THR A 338 -5.90 -23.26 -0.06
C THR A 338 -6.72 -22.29 0.78
N LEU A 339 -8.06 -22.42 0.75
CA LEU A 339 -8.94 -21.56 1.54
C LEU A 339 -8.73 -21.73 3.07
N VAL A 340 -8.60 -22.97 3.54
CA VAL A 340 -8.41 -23.28 4.97
C VAL A 340 -7.05 -22.79 5.46
N LEU A 341 -6.00 -22.98 4.66
CA LEU A 341 -4.66 -22.48 4.97
C LEU A 341 -4.67 -20.96 5.15
N HIS A 342 -5.27 -20.21 4.22
CA HIS A 342 -5.31 -18.75 4.28
C HIS A 342 -6.22 -18.24 5.41
N ALA A 343 -7.30 -18.95 5.74
CA ALA A 343 -8.15 -18.62 6.88
C ALA A 343 -7.44 -18.80 8.23
N LYS A 344 -6.65 -19.88 8.38
CA LYS A 344 -5.81 -20.11 9.57
C LYS A 344 -4.72 -19.05 9.70
N LEU A 345 -4.02 -18.75 8.60
CA LEU A 345 -3.02 -17.70 8.56
C LEU A 345 -3.63 -16.34 8.91
N SER A 346 -4.80 -16.01 8.35
CA SER A 346 -5.53 -14.78 8.68
C SER A 346 -5.81 -14.69 10.18
N SER A 347 -6.35 -15.75 10.79
CA SER A 347 -6.64 -15.78 12.23
C SER A 347 -5.39 -15.61 13.08
N LEU A 348 -4.28 -16.27 12.71
CA LEU A 348 -3.00 -16.16 13.40
C LEU A 348 -2.44 -14.73 13.30
N THR A 349 -2.42 -14.15 12.09
CA THR A 349 -1.95 -12.79 11.84
C THR A 349 -2.76 -11.77 12.65
N LEU A 350 -4.09 -11.92 12.71
CA LEU A 350 -4.94 -11.05 13.53
C LEU A 350 -4.62 -11.16 15.02
N LEU A 351 -4.45 -12.39 15.53
CA LEU A 351 -4.11 -12.62 16.93
C LEU A 351 -2.74 -12.03 17.29
N THR A 352 -1.74 -12.23 16.44
CA THR A 352 -0.40 -11.67 16.64
C THR A 352 -0.41 -10.14 16.56
N ALA A 353 -1.19 -9.55 15.65
CA ALA A 353 -1.34 -8.10 15.55
C ALA A 353 -2.01 -7.51 16.80
N ALA A 354 -3.08 -8.15 17.29
CA ALA A 354 -3.75 -7.73 18.53
C ALA A 354 -2.81 -7.83 19.75
N PHE A 355 -2.03 -8.91 19.84
CA PHE A 355 -1.00 -9.07 20.86
C PHE A 355 0.08 -7.98 20.76
N ALA A 356 0.57 -7.69 19.56
CA ALA A 356 1.56 -6.65 19.32
C ALA A 356 1.07 -5.26 19.79
N LEU A 357 -0.17 -4.89 19.45
CA LEU A 357 -0.78 -3.62 19.90
C LEU A 357 -1.03 -3.60 21.42
N ALA A 358 -1.37 -4.73 22.03
CA ALA A 358 -1.51 -4.82 23.49
C ALA A 358 -0.16 -4.61 24.18
N VAL A 359 0.91 -5.25 23.68
CA VAL A 359 2.28 -5.08 24.20
C VAL A 359 2.75 -3.64 24.03
N SER A 360 2.49 -2.99 22.89
CA SER A 360 2.90 -1.59 22.68
C SER A 360 2.27 -0.64 23.69
N ASN A 361 1.02 -0.89 24.09
CA ASN A 361 0.31 -0.08 25.08
C ASN A 361 0.83 -0.30 26.51
N LEU A 362 1.29 -1.51 26.82
CA LEU A 362 1.85 -1.85 28.14
C LEU A 362 3.34 -1.45 28.27
N ALA A 363 4.06 -1.34 27.16
CA ALA A 363 5.47 -0.99 27.15
C ALA A 363 5.67 0.49 27.46
N SER A 364 6.27 0.80 28.62
CA SER A 364 6.68 2.17 28.98
C SER A 364 7.99 2.59 28.29
N ASP A 365 8.82 1.63 27.87
CA ASP A 365 10.11 1.89 27.23
C ASP A 365 9.97 1.99 25.70
N SER A 366 10.58 3.03 25.14
CA SER A 366 10.53 3.32 23.69
C SER A 366 11.09 2.21 22.81
N HIS A 367 12.05 1.39 23.28
CA HIS A 367 12.60 0.29 22.49
C HIS A 367 11.63 -0.91 22.43
N TRP A 368 10.98 -1.25 23.55
CA TRP A 368 9.98 -2.31 23.56
C TRP A 368 8.74 -1.93 22.75
N ARG A 369 8.30 -0.67 22.85
CA ARG A 369 7.21 -0.13 22.04
C ARG A 369 7.55 -0.15 20.55
N PHE A 370 8.79 0.21 20.19
CA PHE A 370 9.30 0.08 18.83
C PHE A 370 9.20 -1.35 18.28
N TRP A 371 9.68 -2.36 19.02
CA TRP A 371 9.61 -3.75 18.57
C TRP A 371 8.18 -4.30 18.47
N ALA A 372 7.30 -3.88 19.37
CA ALA A 372 5.88 -4.20 19.29
C ALA A 372 5.25 -3.65 18.00
N PHE A 373 5.56 -2.41 17.64
CA PHE A 373 5.12 -1.83 16.36
C PHE A 373 5.77 -2.49 15.14
N CYS A 374 7.05 -2.87 15.21
CA CYS A 374 7.69 -3.68 14.17
C CYS A 374 7.02 -5.04 13.97
N LEU A 375 6.53 -5.68 15.03
CA LEU A 375 5.77 -6.93 14.94
C LEU A 375 4.38 -6.71 14.34
N PHE A 376 3.69 -5.63 14.73
CA PHE A 376 2.41 -5.25 14.13
C PHE A 376 2.56 -5.02 12.61
N GLU A 377 3.60 -4.29 12.19
CA GLU A 377 3.88 -4.02 10.78
C GLU A 377 4.23 -5.29 9.99
N ALA A 378 4.96 -6.23 10.59
CA ALA A 378 5.14 -7.55 9.99
C ALA A 378 3.80 -8.29 9.80
N CYS A 379 2.85 -8.15 10.73
CA CYS A 379 1.50 -8.70 10.56
C CYS A 379 0.76 -8.00 9.40
N VAL A 380 0.88 -6.67 9.26
CA VAL A 380 0.32 -5.94 8.10
C VAL A 380 0.91 -6.46 6.78
N GLY A 381 2.21 -6.74 6.75
CA GLY A 381 2.88 -7.34 5.59
C GLY A 381 2.36 -8.73 5.21
N MET A 382 2.01 -9.56 6.19
CA MET A 382 1.35 -10.85 5.95
C MET A 382 -0.11 -10.70 5.54
N TYR A 383 -0.80 -9.71 6.09
CA TYR A 383 -2.22 -9.49 5.92
C TYR A 383 -2.62 -9.25 4.46
N TYR A 384 -1.91 -8.37 3.74
CA TYR A 384 -2.25 -8.03 2.35
C TYR A 384 -2.39 -9.23 1.41
N PRO A 385 -1.38 -10.13 1.30
CA PRO A 385 -1.51 -11.28 0.42
C PRO A 385 -2.53 -12.31 0.92
N ILE A 386 -2.69 -12.49 2.24
CA ILE A 386 -3.72 -13.38 2.81
C ILE A 386 -5.12 -12.92 2.37
N GLN A 387 -5.43 -11.63 2.54
CA GLN A 387 -6.74 -11.09 2.14
C GLN A 387 -6.91 -11.03 0.63
N GLY A 388 -5.85 -10.78 -0.13
CA GLY A 388 -5.88 -10.87 -1.59
C GLY A 388 -6.35 -12.25 -2.06
N MET A 389 -5.78 -13.32 -1.49
CA MET A 389 -6.16 -14.69 -1.81
C MET A 389 -7.58 -15.03 -1.35
N LEU A 390 -7.94 -14.70 -0.10
CA LEU A 390 -9.29 -14.97 0.42
C LEU A 390 -10.38 -14.28 -0.42
N ARG A 391 -10.19 -13.01 -0.77
CA ARG A 391 -11.12 -12.27 -1.64
C ARG A 391 -11.20 -12.91 -3.03
N GLY A 392 -10.06 -13.21 -3.64
CA GLY A 392 -10.01 -13.81 -4.97
C GLY A 392 -10.76 -15.14 -5.05
N THR A 393 -10.54 -16.02 -4.07
CA THR A 393 -11.20 -17.33 -4.03
C THR A 393 -12.69 -17.21 -3.74
N MET A 394 -13.10 -16.41 -2.75
CA MET A 394 -14.52 -16.31 -2.38
C MET A 394 -15.37 -15.65 -3.46
N ILE A 395 -14.87 -14.60 -4.13
CA ILE A 395 -15.61 -13.91 -5.20
C ILE A 395 -15.84 -14.85 -6.39
N GLN A 396 -14.84 -15.66 -6.75
CA GLN A 396 -14.97 -16.64 -7.84
C GLN A 396 -16.08 -17.66 -7.54
N THR A 397 -16.15 -18.16 -6.30
CA THR A 397 -17.17 -19.13 -5.87
C THR A 397 -18.59 -18.54 -5.90
N THR A 398 -18.76 -17.25 -5.62
CA THR A 398 -20.09 -16.59 -5.69
C THR A 398 -20.55 -16.32 -7.13
N THR A 399 -19.62 -16.20 -8.10
CA THR A 399 -19.95 -15.94 -9.52
C THR A 399 -20.19 -17.18 -10.36
N GLU A 400 -19.88 -18.38 -9.88
CA GLU A 400 -20.27 -19.62 -10.55
C GLU A 400 -21.73 -19.95 -10.24
N PRO A 401 -22.63 -19.98 -11.23
CA PRO A 401 -23.99 -20.47 -10.99
C PRO A 401 -23.92 -21.97 -10.69
N LEU A 402 -24.52 -22.36 -9.54
CA LEU A 402 -24.77 -23.74 -9.14
C LEU A 402 -25.61 -24.51 -10.17
#